data_AF-A0A9P8I920-F1
#
_entry.id   AF-A0A9P8I920-F1
#
_cell.length_a   1.000
_cell.length_b   1.000
_cell.length_c   1.000
_cell.angle_alpha   90.00
_cell.angle_beta   90.00
_cell.angle_gamma   90.00
#
_symmetry.space_group_name_H-M   'P 1'
#
loop_
_entity.id
_entity.type
_entity.pdbx_description
1 polymer ?
#
loop_
_entity_poly.entity_id
_entity_poly.type
_entity_poly.pdbx_seq_one_letter_code
_entity_poly.pdbx_strand_id
1 'polypeptide(L)'
;MLDSSDSVEANATRMCVALLPVLVDKFLLFQQFKMKRNPRKLKWTKAFRKSAGKEMVVDSTLTFAARRNTPVRYNRDLVATTLKAMQRVSEIRSRRERVFYKNRMAGNKERERAANRKLVAENEHLLPKSSVTEKVDEEMLDGLAEKASIKIPVKPAKNKRLVVGLGEEMDLD
;
A
#
# COMPACT_ATOMS: atom_id res chain seq x y z
N MET A 1 44.86 17.55 -5.61
CA MET A 1 43.74 18.40 -6.08
C MET A 1 43.02 17.61 -7.14
N LEU A 2 42.09 16.76 -6.72
CA LEU A 2 41.19 16.03 -7.61
C LEU A 2 39.87 16.78 -7.65
N ASP A 3 39.30 16.76 -8.83
CA ASP A 3 38.36 17.70 -9.40
C ASP A 3 37.01 17.73 -8.66
N SER A 4 36.62 18.90 -8.17
CA SER A 4 35.30 19.16 -7.55
C SER A 4 34.20 19.40 -8.58
N SER A 5 34.48 19.19 -9.87
CA SER A 5 33.59 19.51 -11.00
C SER A 5 32.55 18.41 -11.30
N ASP A 6 32.82 17.15 -10.95
CA ASP A 6 31.91 16.02 -11.25
C ASP A 6 30.62 16.00 -10.40
N SER A 7 30.57 16.74 -9.29
CA SER A 7 29.40 16.73 -8.40
C SER A 7 28.31 17.74 -8.80
N VAL A 8 28.61 18.71 -9.67
CA VAL A 8 27.67 19.77 -10.09
C VAL A 8 26.87 19.34 -11.32
N GLU A 9 27.47 18.58 -12.26
CA GLU A 9 26.77 18.06 -13.44
C GLU A 9 25.75 16.98 -13.09
N ALA A 10 26.03 16.12 -12.10
CA ALA A 10 25.11 15.08 -11.64
C ALA A 10 23.80 15.61 -11.03
N ASN A 11 23.81 16.86 -10.51
CA ASN A 11 22.61 17.51 -9.98
C ASN A 11 21.80 18.23 -11.07
N ALA A 12 22.43 18.70 -12.14
CA ALA A 12 21.73 19.33 -13.27
C ALA A 12 20.91 18.29 -14.08
N THR A 13 21.45 17.09 -14.30
CA THR A 13 20.71 16.02 -15.00
C THR A 13 19.61 15.40 -14.13
N ARG A 14 19.78 15.37 -12.80
CA ARG A 14 18.70 14.97 -11.86
C ARG A 14 17.58 16.00 -11.72
N MET A 15 17.86 17.29 -11.90
CA MET A 15 16.86 18.35 -11.92
C MET A 15 16.08 18.42 -13.25
N CYS A 16 16.71 18.04 -14.37
CA CYS A 16 16.07 18.11 -15.69
C CYS A 16 14.99 17.02 -15.93
N VAL A 17 15.10 15.85 -15.29
CA VAL A 17 14.07 14.78 -15.38
C VAL A 17 12.86 15.06 -14.45
N ALA A 18 13.00 15.96 -13.47
CA ALA A 18 11.93 16.27 -12.52
C ALA A 18 10.90 17.30 -13.03
N LEU A 19 11.15 17.98 -14.17
CA LEU A 19 10.26 19.02 -14.72
C LEU A 19 9.39 18.56 -15.91
N LEU A 20 9.65 17.38 -16.46
CA LEU A 20 8.89 16.83 -17.61
C LEU A 20 7.58 16.04 -17.31
N PRO A 21 7.25 15.55 -16.10
CA PRO A 21 6.02 14.78 -15.92
C PRO A 21 4.75 15.64 -15.80
N VAL A 22 4.85 16.95 -15.53
CA VAL A 22 3.67 17.80 -15.29
C VAL A 22 2.97 18.27 -16.58
N LEU A 23 3.69 18.26 -17.72
CA LEU A 23 3.14 18.74 -19.00
C LEU A 23 2.38 17.65 -19.77
N VAL A 24 2.86 16.39 -19.73
CA VAL A 24 2.25 15.26 -20.44
C VAL A 24 0.87 14.91 -19.87
N ASP A 25 0.72 14.96 -18.54
CA ASP A 25 -0.56 14.70 -17.86
C ASP A 25 -1.63 15.77 -18.18
N LYS A 26 -1.22 17.05 -18.29
CA LYS A 26 -2.14 18.14 -18.66
C LYS A 26 -2.62 18.01 -20.10
N PHE A 27 -1.74 17.65 -21.03
CA PHE A 27 -2.10 17.43 -22.44
C PHE A 27 -3.02 16.22 -22.60
N LEU A 28 -2.70 15.08 -21.96
CA LEU A 28 -3.52 13.88 -22.01
C LEU A 28 -4.94 14.17 -21.49
N LEU A 29 -5.08 14.86 -20.36
CA LEU A 29 -6.38 15.20 -19.80
C LEU A 29 -7.21 16.09 -20.74
N PHE A 30 -6.59 17.11 -21.35
CA PHE A 30 -7.26 18.02 -22.28
C PHE A 30 -7.73 17.30 -23.55
N GLN A 31 -6.92 16.41 -24.11
CA GLN A 31 -7.32 15.60 -25.27
C GLN A 31 -8.51 14.69 -24.94
N GLN A 32 -8.49 14.01 -23.78
CA GLN A 32 -9.62 13.18 -23.38
C GLN A 32 -10.89 13.99 -23.10
N PHE A 33 -10.74 15.22 -22.60
CA PHE A 33 -11.85 16.16 -22.43
C PHE A 33 -12.45 16.57 -23.79
N LYS A 34 -11.62 16.91 -24.79
CA LYS A 34 -12.09 17.21 -26.17
C LYS A 34 -12.82 16.01 -26.79
N MET A 35 -12.31 14.80 -26.56
CA MET A 35 -12.95 13.55 -26.99
C MET A 35 -14.18 13.15 -26.14
N LYS A 36 -14.63 14.02 -25.22
CA LYS A 36 -15.81 13.83 -24.33
C LYS A 36 -15.79 12.51 -23.55
N ARG A 37 -14.60 12.04 -23.18
CA ARG A 37 -14.45 10.79 -22.42
C ARG A 37 -14.92 11.00 -20.98
N ASN A 38 -15.69 10.04 -20.44
CA ASN A 38 -16.16 10.12 -19.06
C ASN A 38 -15.02 9.72 -18.08
N PRO A 39 -14.56 10.62 -17.19
CA PRO A 39 -13.48 10.31 -16.25
C PRO A 39 -13.82 9.17 -15.30
N ARG A 40 -15.09 8.91 -15.00
CA ARG A 40 -15.53 7.76 -14.17
C ARG A 40 -15.36 6.40 -14.86
N LYS A 41 -14.99 6.37 -16.14
CA LYS A 41 -14.70 5.13 -16.90
C LYS A 41 -13.20 4.98 -17.20
N LEU A 42 -12.40 6.03 -17.01
CA LEU A 42 -10.95 6.02 -17.25
C LEU A 42 -10.21 5.49 -16.02
N LYS A 43 -9.67 4.28 -16.11
CA LYS A 43 -9.11 3.50 -14.98
C LYS A 43 -7.99 4.20 -14.20
N TRP A 44 -7.21 5.05 -14.85
CA TRP A 44 -6.07 5.76 -14.25
C TRP A 44 -6.47 7.00 -13.45
N THR A 45 -7.67 7.55 -13.67
CA THR A 45 -8.11 8.78 -13.02
C THR A 45 -8.50 8.56 -11.56
N LYS A 46 -8.37 9.61 -10.74
CA LYS A 46 -8.83 9.62 -9.36
C LYS A 46 -10.34 9.43 -9.24
N ALA A 47 -11.11 9.97 -10.19
CA ALA A 47 -12.57 9.84 -10.23
C ALA A 47 -13.01 8.38 -10.33
N PHE A 48 -12.45 7.62 -11.28
CA PHE A 48 -12.69 6.19 -11.39
C PHE A 48 -12.25 5.44 -10.12
N ARG A 49 -11.06 5.75 -9.60
CA ARG A 49 -10.52 5.08 -8.41
C ARG A 49 -11.41 5.25 -7.18
N LYS A 50 -11.98 6.45 -6.99
CA LYS A 50 -12.95 6.71 -5.91
C LYS A 50 -14.26 5.95 -6.12
N SER A 51 -14.87 6.01 -7.31
CA SER A 51 -16.14 5.32 -7.56
C SER A 51 -16.02 3.79 -7.55
N ALA A 52 -14.86 3.26 -7.95
CA ALA A 52 -14.59 1.82 -7.97
C ALA A 52 -14.07 1.28 -6.62
N GLY A 53 -14.06 2.08 -5.55
CA GLY A 53 -13.61 1.65 -4.23
C GLY A 53 -12.11 1.33 -4.14
N LYS A 54 -11.28 1.89 -5.03
CA LYS A 54 -9.81 1.71 -4.98
C LYS A 54 -9.14 2.65 -4.00
N GLU A 55 -9.86 3.64 -3.47
CA GLU A 55 -9.36 4.62 -2.53
C GLU A 55 -10.37 4.83 -1.41
N MET A 56 -9.88 5.32 -0.29
CA MET A 56 -10.73 5.73 0.83
C MET A 56 -11.51 6.99 0.45
N VAL A 57 -12.84 6.89 0.39
CA VAL A 57 -13.75 8.00 0.01
C VAL A 57 -14.42 8.64 1.21
N VAL A 58 -14.84 7.84 2.18
CA VAL A 58 -15.58 8.30 3.38
C VAL A 58 -14.64 8.24 4.57
N ASP A 59 -14.00 9.36 4.88
CA ASP A 59 -13.09 9.47 6.02
C ASP A 59 -13.15 10.87 6.65
N SER A 60 -13.01 10.94 7.97
CA SER A 60 -13.06 12.19 8.70
C SER A 60 -11.88 13.13 8.39
N THR A 61 -10.74 12.62 7.90
CA THR A 61 -9.61 13.50 7.51
C THR A 61 -9.92 14.32 6.25
N LEU A 62 -10.86 13.88 5.42
CA LEU A 62 -11.20 14.56 4.16
C LEU A 62 -12.05 15.82 4.36
N THR A 63 -12.74 15.94 5.48
CA THR A 63 -13.62 17.09 5.78
C THR A 63 -12.83 18.38 6.02
N PHE A 64 -11.58 18.27 6.49
CA PHE A 64 -10.70 19.42 6.73
C PHE A 64 -10.32 20.19 5.46
N ALA A 65 -10.41 19.55 4.29
CA ALA A 65 -10.14 20.16 2.99
C ALA A 65 -11.34 20.89 2.37
N ALA A 66 -12.44 21.06 3.12
CA ALA A 66 -13.61 21.77 2.64
C ALA A 66 -13.29 23.25 2.33
N ARG A 67 -13.86 23.76 1.22
CA ARG A 67 -13.78 25.17 0.85
C ARG A 67 -14.62 26.00 1.84
N ARG A 68 -14.01 27.02 2.43
CA ARG A 68 -14.69 28.00 3.30
C ARG A 68 -15.02 29.25 2.48
N ASN A 69 -16.29 29.66 2.50
CA ASN A 69 -16.75 30.83 1.74
C ASN A 69 -16.67 32.14 2.54
N THR A 70 -16.53 32.07 3.87
CA THR A 70 -16.41 33.23 4.75
C THR A 70 -14.95 33.39 5.20
N PRO A 71 -14.31 34.55 4.98
CA PRO A 71 -12.98 34.81 5.47
C PRO A 71 -12.99 35.06 6.99
N VAL A 72 -11.90 34.70 7.66
CA VAL A 72 -11.68 34.96 9.09
C VAL A 72 -10.53 35.96 9.21
N ARG A 73 -10.60 36.87 10.19
CA ARG A 73 -9.52 37.82 10.47
C ARG A 73 -8.25 37.06 10.86
N TYR A 74 -7.09 37.55 10.40
CA TYR A 74 -5.82 36.93 10.72
C TYR A 74 -5.59 36.90 12.24
N ASN A 75 -5.23 35.71 12.74
CA ASN A 75 -4.77 35.49 14.10
C ASN A 75 -3.55 34.55 14.04
N ARG A 76 -2.41 34.96 14.60
CA ARG A 76 -1.16 34.19 14.56
C ARG A 76 -1.28 32.83 15.25
N ASP A 77 -2.02 32.75 16.36
CA ASP A 77 -2.17 31.53 17.15
C ASP A 77 -3.05 30.53 16.41
N LEU A 78 -4.08 31.02 15.71
CA LEU A 78 -4.92 30.21 14.82
C LEU A 78 -4.12 29.62 13.66
N VAL A 79 -3.24 30.42 13.03
CA VAL A 79 -2.40 29.93 11.92
C VAL A 79 -1.39 28.90 12.42
N ALA A 80 -0.72 29.16 13.54
CA ALA A 80 0.25 28.23 14.12
C ALA A 80 -0.39 26.88 14.50
N THR A 81 -1.57 26.89 15.12
CA THR A 81 -2.31 25.64 15.44
C THR A 81 -2.78 24.92 14.18
N THR A 82 -3.23 25.65 13.16
CA THR A 82 -3.66 25.06 11.88
C THR A 82 -2.51 24.35 11.17
N LEU A 83 -1.31 24.94 11.13
CA LEU A 83 -0.15 24.31 10.49
C LEU A 83 0.24 22.99 11.17
N LYS A 84 0.24 22.96 12.51
CA LYS A 84 0.47 21.73 13.29
C LYS A 84 -0.62 20.68 13.03
N ALA A 85 -1.88 21.10 13.02
CA ALA A 85 -3.01 20.21 12.74
C ALA A 85 -2.95 19.64 11.32
N MET A 86 -2.56 20.43 10.31
CA MET A 86 -2.43 19.98 8.92
C MET A 86 -1.40 18.85 8.77
N GLN A 87 -0.23 18.98 9.40
CA GLN A 87 0.80 17.93 9.41
C GLN A 87 0.26 16.64 10.02
N ARG A 88 -0.37 16.75 11.21
CA ARG A 88 -0.93 15.62 11.92
C ARG A 88 -2.04 14.91 11.12
N VAL A 89 -2.94 15.66 10.49
CA VAL A 89 -4.01 15.11 9.65
C VAL A 89 -3.44 14.38 8.43
N SER A 90 -2.36 14.90 7.82
CA SER A 90 -1.68 14.25 6.70
C SER A 90 -1.12 12.88 7.09
N GLU A 91 -0.44 12.78 8.24
CA GLU A 91 0.09 11.51 8.74
C GLU A 91 -1.00 10.46 9.00
N ILE A 92 -2.09 10.89 9.66
CA ILE A 92 -3.22 10.01 9.94
C ILE A 92 -3.83 9.51 8.63
N ARG A 93 -4.00 10.40 7.66
CA ARG A 93 -4.51 10.04 6.34
C ARG A 93 -3.62 9.03 5.64
N SER A 94 -2.30 9.25 5.58
CA SER A 94 -1.36 8.29 4.97
C SER A 94 -1.38 6.94 5.68
N ARG A 95 -1.48 6.91 7.01
CA ARG A 95 -1.61 5.67 7.79
C ARG A 95 -2.90 4.93 7.42
N ARG A 96 -4.05 5.62 7.37
CA ARG A 96 -5.35 5.05 7.00
C ARG A 96 -5.37 4.55 5.55
N GLU A 97 -4.83 5.31 4.61
CA GLU A 97 -4.71 4.91 3.20
C GLU A 97 -3.86 3.64 3.05
N ARG A 98 -2.77 3.50 3.83
CA ARG A 98 -1.95 2.29 3.85
C ARG A 98 -2.73 1.07 4.36
N VAL A 99 -3.50 1.22 5.44
CA VAL A 99 -4.36 0.15 5.97
C VAL A 99 -5.41 -0.26 4.93
N PHE A 100 -6.07 0.71 4.29
CA PHE A 100 -7.03 0.44 3.23
C PHE A 100 -6.40 -0.36 2.07
N TYR A 101 -5.19 0.01 1.67
CA TYR A 101 -4.45 -0.73 0.65
C TYR A 101 -4.15 -2.17 1.08
N LYS A 102 -3.66 -2.38 2.31
CA LYS A 102 -3.38 -3.72 2.86
C LYS A 102 -4.64 -4.58 2.84
N ASN A 103 -5.76 -4.08 3.34
CA ASN A 103 -7.03 -4.81 3.38
C ASN A 103 -7.53 -5.14 1.98
N ARG A 104 -7.38 -4.22 1.03
CA ARG A 104 -7.76 -4.46 -0.38
C ARG A 104 -6.88 -5.52 -1.06
N MET A 105 -5.60 -5.63 -0.69
CA MET A 105 -4.67 -6.61 -1.25
C MET A 105 -4.64 -7.93 -0.47
N ALA A 106 -5.38 -8.03 0.64
CA ALA A 106 -5.53 -9.26 1.39
C ALA A 106 -6.08 -10.37 0.48
N GLY A 107 -5.52 -11.58 0.59
CA GLY A 107 -5.91 -12.74 -0.23
C GLY A 107 -5.31 -12.81 -1.64
N ASN A 108 -4.60 -11.78 -2.12
CA ASN A 108 -3.85 -11.90 -3.39
C ASN A 108 -2.76 -12.98 -3.30
N LYS A 109 -2.04 -13.04 -2.18
CA LYS A 109 -0.97 -14.03 -1.96
C LYS A 109 -1.49 -15.47 -2.00
N GLU A 110 -2.70 -15.71 -1.49
CA GLU A 110 -3.31 -17.04 -1.52
C GLU A 110 -3.75 -17.42 -2.94
N ARG A 111 -4.38 -16.49 -3.66
CA ARG A 111 -4.73 -16.67 -5.09
C ARG A 111 -3.50 -16.93 -5.94
N GLU A 112 -2.42 -16.19 -5.70
CA GLU A 112 -1.13 -16.39 -6.34
C GLU A 112 -0.55 -17.77 -6.03
N ARG A 113 -0.56 -18.20 -4.76
CA ARG A 113 -0.10 -19.56 -4.39
C ARG A 113 -0.94 -20.64 -5.06
N ALA A 114 -2.26 -20.47 -5.14
CA ALA A 114 -3.14 -21.42 -5.83
C ALA A 114 -2.85 -21.46 -7.34
N ALA A 115 -2.66 -20.30 -7.98
CA ALA A 115 -2.27 -20.22 -9.38
C ALA A 115 -0.91 -20.86 -9.64
N ASN A 116 0.08 -20.62 -8.77
CA ASN A 116 1.41 -21.21 -8.88
C ASN A 116 1.37 -22.74 -8.75
N ARG A 117 0.59 -23.28 -7.80
CA ARG A 117 0.38 -24.73 -7.68
C ARG A 117 -0.24 -25.32 -8.95
N LYS A 118 -1.22 -24.63 -9.54
CA LYS A 118 -1.84 -25.05 -10.80
C LYS A 118 -0.83 -25.00 -11.96
N LEU A 119 -0.03 -23.94 -12.06
CA LEU A 119 1.00 -23.80 -13.10
C LEU A 119 2.06 -24.91 -13.03
N VAL A 120 2.50 -25.28 -11.83
CA VAL A 120 3.46 -26.37 -11.64
C VAL A 120 2.87 -27.71 -12.06
N ALA A 121 1.61 -28.00 -11.71
CA ALA A 121 0.94 -29.23 -12.10
C ALA A 121 0.74 -29.34 -13.62
N GLU A 122 0.43 -28.23 -14.31
CA GLU A 122 0.25 -28.23 -15.78
C GLU A 122 1.58 -28.34 -16.53
N ASN A 123 2.66 -27.77 -15.97
CA ASN A 123 3.96 -27.64 -16.65
C ASN A 123 5.05 -28.51 -16.00
N GLU A 124 4.68 -29.66 -15.45
CA GLU A 124 5.61 -30.57 -14.76
C GLU A 124 6.81 -30.97 -15.64
N HIS A 125 6.58 -31.11 -16.95
CA HIS A 125 7.59 -31.47 -17.95
C HIS A 125 8.70 -30.42 -18.16
N LEU A 126 8.46 -29.14 -17.83
CA LEU A 126 9.45 -28.08 -17.95
C LEU A 126 10.39 -28.03 -16.74
N LEU A 127 10.06 -28.72 -15.65
CA LEU A 127 10.91 -28.77 -14.48
C LEU A 127 12.09 -29.71 -14.76
N PRO A 128 13.34 -29.29 -14.50
CA PRO A 128 14.46 -30.20 -14.59
C PRO A 128 14.25 -31.33 -13.58
N LYS A 129 14.43 -32.59 -14.04
CA LYS A 129 14.60 -33.77 -13.18
C LYS A 129 15.96 -33.72 -12.48
N SER A 130 16.28 -32.60 -11.84
CA SER A 130 17.46 -32.52 -10.99
C SER A 130 17.16 -33.29 -9.70
N SER A 131 18.13 -34.09 -9.27
CA SER A 131 18.24 -34.91 -8.03
C SER A 131 18.03 -34.17 -6.69
N VAL A 132 17.35 -33.02 -6.72
CA VAL A 132 17.00 -32.21 -5.56
C VAL A 132 15.71 -32.73 -4.91
N THR A 133 14.81 -33.38 -5.64
CA THR A 133 13.60 -33.98 -5.07
C THR A 133 13.95 -35.06 -4.04
N GLU A 134 14.94 -35.92 -4.32
CA GLU A 134 15.36 -36.98 -3.39
C GLU A 134 15.94 -36.43 -2.08
N LYS A 135 16.71 -35.34 -2.12
CA LYS A 135 17.32 -34.74 -0.92
C LYS A 135 16.32 -33.96 -0.06
N VAL A 136 15.35 -33.30 -0.69
CA VAL A 136 14.35 -32.49 0.03
C VAL A 136 13.29 -33.37 0.69
N ASP A 137 12.97 -34.53 0.10
CA ASP A 137 12.05 -35.50 0.71
C ASP A 137 12.65 -36.14 1.98
N GLU A 138 13.96 -36.46 1.99
CA GLU A 138 14.67 -36.96 3.19
C GLU A 138 14.71 -35.90 4.31
N GLU A 139 15.09 -34.66 4.00
CA GLU A 139 15.17 -33.58 5.00
C GLU A 139 13.78 -33.16 5.54
N MET A 140 12.72 -33.25 4.72
CA MET A 140 11.35 -32.95 5.14
C MET A 140 10.77 -34.05 6.06
N LEU A 141 11.10 -35.32 5.83
CA LEU A 141 10.69 -36.44 6.70
C LEU A 141 11.33 -36.35 8.10
N ASP A 142 12.61 -35.98 8.17
CA ASP A 142 13.34 -35.80 9.43
C ASP A 142 12.80 -34.61 10.25
N GLY A 143 12.48 -33.49 9.59
CA GLY A 143 11.92 -32.30 10.26
C GLY A 143 10.50 -32.47 10.82
N LEU A 144 9.72 -33.46 10.34
CA LEU A 144 8.42 -33.81 10.92
C LEU A 144 8.56 -34.76 12.12
N ALA A 145 9.54 -35.67 12.10
CA ALA A 145 9.83 -36.57 13.22
C ALA A 145 10.32 -35.81 14.46
N GLU A 146 11.15 -34.78 14.26
CA GLU A 146 11.67 -33.95 15.36
C GLU A 146 10.56 -33.13 16.04
N LYS A 147 9.63 -32.55 15.26
CA LYS A 147 8.48 -31.77 15.77
C LYS A 147 7.44 -32.61 16.51
N ALA A 148 7.35 -33.91 16.25
CA ALA A 148 6.46 -34.82 16.98
C ALA A 148 6.98 -35.18 18.39
N SER A 149 8.28 -34.99 18.66
CA SER A 149 8.93 -35.36 19.93
C SER A 149 8.94 -34.24 20.99
N ILE A 150 8.69 -32.98 20.58
CA ILE A 150 8.73 -31.81 21.47
C ILE A 150 7.38 -31.68 22.22
N LYS A 151 7.33 -32.18 23.46
CA LYS A 151 6.21 -31.92 24.39
C LYS A 151 6.23 -30.47 24.86
N ILE A 152 5.40 -29.63 24.27
CA ILE A 152 5.23 -28.22 24.66
C ILE A 152 4.31 -28.15 25.90
N PRO A 153 4.75 -27.59 27.05
CA PRO A 153 3.88 -27.38 28.20
C PRO A 153 2.91 -26.22 27.93
N VAL A 154 1.62 -26.54 27.76
CA VAL A 154 0.55 -25.55 27.57
C VAL A 154 0.12 -24.99 28.94
N LYS A 155 0.43 -23.72 29.21
CA LYS A 155 -0.19 -22.98 30.33
C LYS A 155 -1.63 -22.62 29.97
N PRO A 156 -2.62 -22.78 30.86
CA PRO A 156 -4.01 -22.46 30.54
C PRO A 156 -4.20 -20.94 30.37
N ALA A 157 -4.76 -20.55 29.23
CA ALA A 157 -5.13 -19.16 28.95
C ALA A 157 -6.32 -18.74 29.82
N LYS A 158 -6.22 -17.55 30.43
CA LYS A 158 -7.31 -16.95 31.20
C LYS A 158 -8.45 -16.54 30.25
N ASN A 159 -9.66 -17.05 30.50
CA ASN A 159 -10.86 -16.73 29.74
C ASN A 159 -11.16 -15.22 29.79
N LYS A 160 -10.96 -14.52 28.66
CA LYS A 160 -11.59 -13.22 28.43
C LYS A 160 -12.96 -13.45 27.80
N ARG A 161 -13.99 -13.04 28.53
CA ARG A 161 -15.40 -13.12 28.17
C ARG A 161 -15.63 -12.34 26.87
N LEU A 162 -16.02 -13.03 25.81
CA LEU A 162 -16.39 -12.44 24.52
C LEU A 162 -17.59 -11.50 24.72
N VAL A 163 -17.36 -10.19 24.62
CA VAL A 163 -18.42 -9.22 24.35
C VAL A 163 -18.42 -8.99 22.85
N VAL A 164 -19.57 -9.24 22.25
CA VAL A 164 -19.85 -9.14 20.82
C VAL A 164 -19.57 -7.72 20.31
N GLY A 165 -18.61 -7.59 19.39
CA GLY A 165 -18.34 -6.35 18.67
C GLY A 165 -17.11 -6.52 17.77
N LEU A 166 -17.32 -6.56 16.46
CA LEU A 166 -16.26 -6.58 15.44
C LEU A 166 -15.38 -5.33 15.58
N GLY A 167 -14.20 -5.50 16.17
CA GLY A 167 -13.14 -4.51 16.24
C GLY A 167 -11.87 -5.19 16.72
N GLU A 168 -10.96 -5.52 15.81
CA GLU A 168 -9.58 -5.78 16.19
C GLU A 168 -9.02 -4.50 16.81
N GLU A 169 -8.88 -4.49 18.13
CA GLU A 169 -8.04 -3.56 18.86
C GLU A 169 -6.64 -3.63 18.23
N MET A 170 -6.19 -2.51 17.65
CA MET A 170 -4.78 -2.35 17.30
C MET A 170 -4.16 -1.45 18.34
N ASP A 171 -3.19 -2.00 19.06
CA ASP A 171 -2.37 -1.33 20.04
C ASP A 171 -1.78 -0.02 19.48
N LEU A 172 -1.97 1.06 20.24
CA LEU A 172 -1.41 2.38 20.00
C LEU A 172 -0.12 2.51 20.81
N ASP A 173 1.02 2.41 20.12
CA ASP A 173 2.26 3.10 20.48
C ASP A 173 2.70 3.99 19.30
#